data_AF-A0A8X6SJX0-F1
#
_entry.id   AF-A0A8X6SJX0-F1
#
_cell.length_a   1.000
_cell.length_b   1.000
_cell.length_c   1.000
_cell.angle_alpha   90.00
_cell.angle_beta   90.00
_cell.angle_gamma   90.00
#
_symmetry.space_group_name_H-M   'P 1'
#
loop_
_entity.id
_entity.type
_entity.pdbx_description
1 polymer ?
#
loop_
_entity_poly.entity_id
_entity_poly.type
_entity_poly.pdbx_seq_one_letter_code
_entity_poly.pdbx_strand_id
1 'polypeptide(L)'
;MLPFCPNDFDDNNITKIAARAEESRQLARVHTLRAQDKDRRRYDSKHQMVSYAPGDLVWVYTPVRKVGLSEKLLRRYFGPYQVLRRLSAVTYEVQDFDPASRKRKLREVVHVLRMKPYHDPAEQIETEDIPRIIQRTHHSFQNKDP
;
A
#
# COMPACT_ATOMS: atom_id res chain seq x y z
N MET A 1 -2.13 63.59 13.25
CA MET A 1 -2.72 62.26 13.52
C MET A 1 -4.03 62.21 12.74
N LEU A 2 -4.07 61.48 11.64
CA LEU A 2 -5.30 61.31 10.86
C LEU A 2 -6.16 60.21 11.49
N PRO A 3 -7.49 60.39 11.59
CA PRO A 3 -8.36 59.39 12.17
C PRO A 3 -8.40 58.17 11.25
N PHE A 4 -8.17 57.00 11.84
CA PHE A 4 -8.52 55.73 11.19
C PHE A 4 -10.03 55.74 11.04
N CYS A 5 -10.54 55.92 9.81
CA CYS A 5 -11.95 55.75 9.50
C CYS A 5 -12.23 54.24 9.39
N PRO A 6 -12.96 53.62 10.31
CA PRO A 6 -13.45 52.27 10.11
C PRO A 6 -14.78 52.39 9.36
N ASN A 7 -14.77 52.27 8.04
CA ASN A 7 -15.91 52.05 7.14
C ASN A 7 -15.34 52.19 5.71
N ASP A 8 -15.41 51.24 4.78
CA ASP A 8 -16.43 50.24 4.51
C ASP A 8 -15.76 48.96 3.99
N PHE A 9 -15.61 47.93 4.83
CA PHE A 9 -15.48 46.59 4.26
C PHE A 9 -16.85 46.26 3.68
N ASP A 10 -17.00 46.38 2.36
CA ASP A 10 -18.23 46.05 1.65
C ASP A 10 -18.68 44.64 2.07
N ASP A 11 -19.72 44.54 2.91
CA ASP A 11 -20.26 43.28 3.45
C ASP A 11 -20.59 42.31 2.29
N ASN A 12 -20.91 42.87 1.12
CA ASN A 12 -21.12 42.11 -0.11
C ASN A 12 -19.85 41.43 -0.62
N ASN A 13 -18.67 42.01 -0.40
CA ASN A 13 -17.40 41.41 -0.78
C ASN A 13 -17.03 40.27 0.20
N ILE A 14 -17.15 40.49 1.51
CA ILE A 14 -16.89 39.46 2.52
C ILE A 14 -17.81 38.25 2.33
N THR A 15 -19.11 38.49 2.10
CA THR A 15 -20.08 37.41 1.83
C THR A 15 -19.78 36.65 0.54
N LYS A 16 -19.38 37.34 -0.54
CA LYS A 16 -18.93 36.68 -1.79
C LYS A 16 -17.69 35.83 -1.59
N ILE A 17 -16.71 36.30 -0.81
CA ILE A 17 -15.50 35.52 -0.50
C ILE A 17 -15.87 34.28 0.32
N ALA A 18 -16.71 34.44 1.35
CA ALA A 18 -17.17 33.34 2.19
C ALA A 18 -17.95 32.29 1.38
N ALA A 19 -18.84 32.73 0.48
CA ALA A 19 -19.60 31.84 -0.40
C ALA A 19 -18.69 31.05 -1.34
N ARG A 20 -17.75 31.70 -2.04
CA ARG A 20 -16.78 31.02 -2.92
C ARG A 20 -15.88 30.04 -2.16
N ALA A 21 -15.48 30.40 -0.94
CA ALA A 21 -14.71 29.51 -0.08
C ALA A 21 -15.53 28.28 0.33
N GLU A 22 -16.82 28.44 0.61
CA GLU A 22 -17.73 27.33 0.92
C GLU A 22 -17.97 26.43 -0.31
N GLU A 23 -18.22 27.02 -1.48
CA GLU A 23 -18.31 26.28 -2.75
C GLU A 23 -17.04 25.45 -3.02
N SER A 24 -15.87 26.07 -2.82
CA SER A 24 -14.58 25.40 -3.00
C SER A 24 -14.39 24.23 -2.02
N ARG A 25 -14.80 24.40 -0.74
CA ARG A 25 -14.78 23.32 0.25
C ARG A 25 -15.70 22.17 -0.13
N GLN A 26 -16.91 22.47 -0.60
CA GLN A 26 -17.87 21.47 -1.04
C GLN A 26 -17.35 20.68 -2.25
N LEU A 27 -16.78 21.38 -3.25
CA LEU A 27 -16.14 20.74 -4.39
C LEU A 27 -14.97 19.85 -3.96
N ALA A 28 -14.08 20.37 -3.12
CA ALA A 28 -12.96 19.59 -2.59
C ALA A 28 -13.44 18.32 -1.88
N ARG A 29 -14.49 18.41 -1.05
CA ARG A 29 -15.10 17.25 -0.38
C ARG A 29 -15.61 16.21 -1.38
N VAL A 30 -16.34 16.63 -2.41
CA VAL A 30 -16.84 15.73 -3.47
C VAL A 30 -15.67 15.05 -4.19
N HIS A 31 -14.61 15.78 -4.53
CA HIS A 31 -13.43 15.20 -5.17
C HIS A 31 -12.69 14.23 -4.27
N THR A 32 -12.52 14.54 -2.98
CA THR A 32 -11.92 13.63 -2.00
C THR A 32 -12.71 12.34 -1.89
N LEU A 33 -14.05 12.41 -1.79
CA LEU A 33 -14.89 11.21 -1.71
C LEU A 33 -14.79 10.35 -2.97
N ARG A 34 -14.80 10.97 -4.16
CA ARG A 34 -14.61 10.26 -5.44
C ARG A 34 -13.23 9.59 -5.53
N ALA A 35 -12.19 10.26 -5.05
CA ALA A 35 -10.84 9.69 -5.02
C ALA A 35 -10.76 8.50 -4.06
N GLN A 36 -11.32 8.63 -2.85
CA GLN A 36 -11.41 7.55 -1.87
C GLN A 36 -12.15 6.33 -2.42
N ASP A 37 -13.27 6.55 -3.13
CA ASP A 37 -14.02 5.46 -3.77
C ASP A 37 -13.22 4.74 -4.86
N LYS A 38 -12.49 5.50 -5.68
CA LYS A 38 -11.61 4.94 -6.70
C LYS A 38 -10.49 4.12 -6.08
N ASP A 39 -9.86 4.63 -5.03
CA ASP A 39 -8.78 3.95 -4.34
C ASP A 39 -9.26 2.68 -3.63
N ARG A 40 -10.42 2.73 -2.98
CA ARG A 40 -11.09 1.56 -2.39
C ARG A 40 -11.32 0.47 -3.43
N ARG A 41 -11.97 0.78 -4.55
CA ARG A 41 -12.24 -0.21 -5.63
C ARG A 41 -10.95 -0.83 -6.18
N ARG A 42 -9.90 -0.02 -6.34
CA ARG A 42 -8.59 -0.49 -6.81
C ARG A 42 -7.88 -1.39 -5.80
N TYR A 43 -8.01 -1.09 -4.52
CA TYR A 43 -7.47 -1.92 -3.44
C TYR A 43 -8.23 -3.25 -3.39
N ASP A 44 -9.56 -3.19 -3.28
CA ASP A 44 -10.43 -4.37 -3.13
C ASP A 44 -10.27 -5.34 -4.30
N SER A 45 -10.12 -4.85 -5.54
CA SER A 45 -9.95 -5.71 -6.72
C SER A 45 -8.63 -6.47 -6.78
N LYS A 46 -7.60 -5.99 -6.07
CA LYS A 46 -6.26 -6.59 -6.02
C LYS A 46 -5.96 -7.26 -4.69
N HIS A 47 -6.79 -7.02 -3.67
CA HIS A 47 -6.58 -7.55 -2.34
C HIS A 47 -6.79 -9.06 -2.35
N GLN A 48 -5.79 -9.80 -1.90
CA GLN A 48 -5.89 -11.23 -1.65
C GLN A 48 -5.81 -11.45 -0.15
N MET A 49 -6.70 -12.28 0.37
CA MET A 49 -6.67 -12.67 1.77
C MET A 49 -5.55 -13.69 1.97
N VAL A 50 -4.40 -13.22 2.45
CA VAL A 50 -3.24 -14.06 2.74
C VAL A 50 -3.13 -14.25 4.26
N SER A 51 -2.94 -15.49 4.68
CA SER A 51 -2.71 -15.85 6.09
C SER A 51 -1.50 -16.76 6.21
N TYR A 52 -0.77 -16.64 7.31
CA TYR A 52 0.41 -17.44 7.61
C TYR A 52 0.21 -18.22 8.91
N ALA A 53 0.72 -19.44 8.95
CA ALA A 53 0.77 -20.26 10.15
C ALA A 53 2.10 -20.05 10.89
N PRO A 54 2.15 -20.27 12.22
CA PRO A 54 3.41 -20.42 12.93
C PRO A 54 4.29 -21.49 12.26
N GLY A 55 5.55 -21.17 12.00
CA GLY A 55 6.49 -22.03 11.30
C GLY A 55 6.74 -21.64 9.84
N ASP A 56 5.81 -20.95 9.19
CA ASP A 56 5.96 -20.52 7.79
C ASP A 56 7.17 -19.60 7.62
N LEU A 57 7.88 -19.79 6.52
CA LEU A 57 8.98 -18.91 6.12
C LEU A 57 8.47 -17.80 5.20
N VAL A 58 8.91 -16.58 5.48
CA VAL A 58 8.49 -15.38 4.75
C VAL A 58 9.64 -14.42 4.47
N TRP A 59 9.55 -13.71 3.36
CA TRP A 59 10.32 -12.50 3.10
C TRP A 59 9.63 -11.29 3.74
N VAL A 60 10.40 -10.40 4.36
CA VAL A 60 9.90 -9.17 4.97
C VAL A 60 10.41 -7.95 4.20
N TYR A 61 9.49 -7.06 3.83
CA TYR A 61 9.79 -5.76 3.24
C TYR A 61 10.36 -4.80 4.29
N THR A 62 11.57 -4.32 4.05
CA THR A 62 12.24 -3.33 4.90
C THR A 62 12.70 -2.18 4.01
N PRO A 63 12.14 -0.96 4.15
CA PRO A 63 12.55 0.19 3.37
C PRO A 63 13.91 0.71 3.87
N VAL A 64 14.99 0.08 3.42
CA VAL A 64 16.37 0.48 3.75
C VAL A 64 16.83 1.58 2.78
N ARG A 65 17.43 2.64 3.32
CA ARG A 65 18.14 3.66 2.54
C ARG A 65 19.62 3.57 2.87
N LYS A 66 20.49 3.56 1.85
CA LYS A 66 21.94 3.55 2.02
C LYS A 66 22.55 4.72 1.27
N VAL A 67 23.26 5.60 1.99
CA VAL A 67 23.96 6.75 1.41
C VAL A 67 24.94 6.27 0.34
N GLY A 68 24.97 6.96 -0.80
CA GLY A 68 25.85 6.62 -1.93
C GLY A 68 25.34 5.48 -2.84
N LEU A 69 24.21 4.84 -2.52
CA LEU A 69 23.56 3.86 -3.40
C LEU A 69 22.20 4.37 -3.88
N SER A 70 21.87 4.06 -5.13
CA SER A 70 20.54 4.34 -5.68
C SER A 70 19.48 3.44 -5.03
N GLU A 71 18.43 4.04 -4.47
CA GLU A 71 17.30 3.32 -3.86
C GLU A 71 16.58 2.35 -4.81
N LYS A 72 16.75 2.53 -6.12
CA LYS A 72 16.18 1.65 -7.15
C LYS A 72 16.88 0.30 -7.22
N LEU A 73 18.17 0.24 -6.87
CA LEU A 73 19.00 -0.96 -6.94
C LEU A 73 19.10 -1.70 -5.61
N LEU A 74 18.56 -1.15 -4.52
CA LEU A 74 18.59 -1.78 -3.21
C LEU A 74 17.54 -2.90 -3.12
N ARG A 75 17.95 -4.07 -2.61
CA ARG A 75 17.03 -5.14 -2.25
C ARG A 75 16.13 -4.66 -1.11
N ARG A 76 14.81 -4.80 -1.30
CA ARG A 76 13.79 -4.33 -0.34
C ARG A 76 13.22 -5.45 0.54
N TYR A 77 13.35 -6.70 0.11
CA TYR A 77 12.88 -7.87 0.85
C TYR A 77 14.06 -8.63 1.44
N PHE A 78 13.97 -8.96 2.72
CA PHE A 78 15.00 -9.67 3.49
C PHE A 78 14.40 -10.90 4.17
N GLY A 79 15.24 -11.89 4.46
CA GLY A 79 14.80 -13.17 5.02
C GLY A 79 15.62 -14.35 4.49
N PRO A 80 15.23 -15.59 4.82
CA PRO A 80 13.92 -15.97 5.40
C PRO A 80 13.70 -15.51 6.85
N TYR A 81 12.46 -15.16 7.17
CA TYR A 81 11.97 -15.02 8.54
C TYR A 81 10.96 -16.11 8.82
N GLN A 82 10.95 -16.65 10.03
CA GLN A 82 9.94 -17.60 10.49
C GLN A 82 8.81 -16.87 11.21
N VAL A 83 7.57 -17.18 10.87
CA VAL A 83 6.39 -16.71 11.60
C VAL A 83 6.35 -17.42 12.95
N LEU A 84 6.34 -16.66 14.05
CA LEU A 84 6.23 -17.21 15.40
C LEU A 84 4.77 -17.34 15.82
N ARG A 85 3.97 -16.30 15.58
CA ARG A 85 2.53 -16.29 15.86
C ARG A 85 1.82 -15.16 15.13
N ARG A 86 0.51 -15.35 14.98
CA ARG A 86 -0.41 -14.31 14.53
C ARG A 86 -0.85 -13.47 15.74
N LEU A 87 -0.63 -12.15 15.67
CA LEU A 87 -1.07 -11.20 16.70
C LEU A 87 -2.46 -10.63 16.38
N SER A 88 -2.78 -10.47 15.09
CA SER A 88 -4.09 -10.01 14.62
C SER A 88 -4.42 -10.56 13.23
N ALA A 89 -5.56 -10.20 12.66
CA ALA A 89 -5.91 -10.59 11.31
C ALA A 89 -4.83 -10.25 10.27
N VAL A 90 -4.09 -9.15 10.51
CA VAL A 90 -3.14 -8.55 9.56
C VAL A 90 -1.73 -8.36 10.14
N THR A 91 -1.49 -8.71 11.39
CA THR A 91 -0.21 -8.46 12.08
C THR A 91 0.36 -9.76 12.65
N TYR A 92 1.64 -10.00 12.39
CA TYR A 92 2.35 -11.21 12.77
C TYR A 92 3.63 -10.86 13.53
N GLU A 93 4.02 -11.72 14.47
CA GLU A 93 5.35 -11.69 15.08
C GLU A 93 6.23 -12.66 14.29
N VAL A 94 7.36 -12.17 13.78
CA VAL A 94 8.31 -12.94 12.97
C VAL A 94 9.70 -12.88 13.59
N GLN A 95 10.54 -13.85 13.27
CA GLN A 95 11.91 -13.93 13.75
C GLN A 95 12.86 -14.31 12.62
N ASP A 96 14.05 -13.73 12.61
CA ASP A 96 15.08 -14.06 11.62
C ASP A 96 15.37 -15.58 11.63
N PHE A 97 15.28 -16.20 10.44
CA PHE A 97 15.46 -17.63 10.24
C PHE A 97 16.76 -17.88 9.52
N ASP A 98 17.83 -18.00 10.30
CA ASP A 98 19.10 -18.52 9.82
C ASP A 98 19.48 -19.73 10.69
N PRO A 99 19.45 -20.96 10.14
CA PRO A 99 19.78 -22.17 10.89
C PRO A 99 21.28 -22.25 11.25
N ALA A 100 22.15 -21.54 10.55
CA ALA A 100 23.60 -21.57 10.77
C ALA A 100 24.10 -20.41 11.65
N SER A 101 23.30 -19.35 11.80
CA SER A 101 23.70 -18.18 12.57
C SER A 101 23.55 -18.36 14.08
N ARG A 102 24.65 -18.10 14.80
CA ARG A 102 24.68 -18.00 16.26
C ARG A 102 24.25 -16.60 16.78
N LYS A 103 23.87 -15.68 15.89
CA LYS A 103 23.45 -14.33 16.28
C LYS A 103 22.13 -14.38 17.04
N ARG A 104 21.91 -13.39 17.91
CA ARG A 104 20.64 -13.20 18.60
C ARG A 104 19.53 -13.01 17.55
N LYS A 105 18.60 -13.97 17.49
CA LYS A 105 17.44 -13.91 16.61
C LYS A 105 16.48 -12.82 17.07
N LEU A 106 16.46 -11.69 16.38
CA LEU A 106 15.57 -10.57 16.68
C LEU A 106 14.14 -10.91 16.26
N ARG A 107 13.18 -10.55 17.11
CA ARG A 107 11.75 -10.63 16.79
C ARG A 107 11.24 -9.28 16.31
N GLU A 108 10.46 -9.27 15.24
CA GLU A 108 9.81 -8.08 14.69
C GLU A 108 8.31 -8.32 14.57
N VAL A 109 7.51 -7.27 14.76
CA VAL A 109 6.08 -7.28 14.50
C VAL A 109 5.83 -6.65 13.13
N VAL A 110 5.27 -7.43 12.21
CA VAL A 110 5.16 -7.07 10.79
C VAL A 110 3.71 -7.18 10.32
N HIS A 111 3.29 -6.22 9.51
CA HIS A 111 1.99 -6.24 8.84
C HIS A 111 2.03 -7.17 7.61
N VAL A 112 0.96 -7.93 7.36
CA VAL A 112 0.84 -8.94 6.29
C VAL A 112 1.22 -8.41 4.90
N LEU A 113 0.91 -7.14 4.59
CA LEU A 113 1.28 -6.49 3.32
C LEU A 113 2.79 -6.31 3.12
N ARG A 114 3.59 -6.38 4.18
CA ARG A 114 5.06 -6.35 4.12
C ARG A 114 5.64 -7.77 4.02
N MET A 115 4.82 -8.81 4.10
CA MET A 115 5.26 -10.21 4.08
C MET A 115 5.00 -10.82 2.70
N LYS A 116 5.87 -11.75 2.30
CA LYS A 116 5.67 -12.62 1.13
C LYS A 116 6.09 -14.03 1.50
N PRO A 117 5.43 -15.08 0.98
CA PRO A 117 5.88 -16.44 1.20
C PRO A 117 7.33 -16.61 0.70
N TYR A 118 8.14 -17.32 1.48
CA TYR A 118 9.47 -17.76 1.08
C TYR A 118 9.35 -19.14 0.44
N HIS A 119 10.00 -19.33 -0.70
CA HIS A 119 10.12 -20.64 -1.36
C HIS A 119 11.61 -20.97 -1.42
N ASP A 120 11.98 -22.15 -0.96
CA ASP A 120 13.38 -22.60 -0.99
C ASP A 120 13.80 -22.80 -2.45
N PRO A 121 14.87 -22.15 -2.93
CA PRO A 121 15.37 -22.38 -4.28
C PRO A 121 15.64 -23.86 -4.63
N ALA A 122 15.96 -24.69 -3.64
CA ALA A 122 16.15 -26.13 -3.84
C ALA A 122 14.85 -26.88 -4.17
N GLU A 123 13.71 -26.38 -3.71
CA GLU A 123 12.37 -26.96 -3.96
C GLU A 123 11.77 -26.47 -5.28
N GLN A 124 12.38 -25.46 -5.95
CA GLN A 124 11.83 -24.85 -7.17
C GLN A 124 12.10 -25.66 -8.46
N ILE A 125 12.68 -26.84 -8.36
CA ILE A 125 13.13 -27.64 -9.52
C ILE A 125 11.98 -28.48 -10.15
N GLU A 126 10.81 -28.61 -9.51
CA GLU A 126 9.77 -29.57 -9.95
C GLU A 126 8.49 -28.98 -10.60
N THR A 127 8.41 -27.66 -10.85
CA THR A 127 7.18 -27.06 -11.43
C THR A 127 7.35 -26.35 -12.79
N GLU A 128 8.34 -26.76 -13.58
CA GLU A 128 8.48 -26.33 -14.97
C GLU A 128 7.58 -27.17 -15.89
N ASP A 129 6.25 -27.04 -15.79
CA ASP A 129 5.35 -27.57 -16.85
C ASP A 129 3.91 -27.02 -16.87
N ILE A 130 3.67 -25.80 -16.37
CA ILE A 130 2.41 -25.10 -16.70
C ILE A 130 2.71 -23.63 -17.02
N PRO A 131 2.66 -23.21 -18.31
CA PRO A 131 2.68 -21.79 -18.62
C PRO A 131 1.44 -21.15 -18.00
N ARG A 132 1.63 -20.22 -17.06
CA ARG A 132 0.55 -19.32 -16.61
C ARG A 132 0.13 -18.45 -17.79
N ILE A 133 -0.80 -18.96 -18.60
CA ILE A 133 -1.52 -18.18 -19.61
C ILE A 133 -2.30 -17.13 -18.83
N ILE A 134 -1.76 -15.91 -18.78
CA ILE A 134 -2.58 -14.74 -18.50
C ILE A 134 -3.55 -14.67 -19.67
N GLN A 135 -4.78 -15.15 -19.47
CA GLN A 135 -5.85 -14.95 -20.44
C GLN A 135 -6.09 -13.43 -20.52
N ARG A 136 -5.40 -12.79 -21.47
CA ARG A 136 -5.83 -11.52 -22.03
C ARG A 136 -7.19 -11.80 -22.65
N THR A 137 -8.24 -11.54 -21.89
CA THR A 137 -9.59 -11.43 -22.44
C THR A 137 -9.57 -10.24 -23.40
N HIS A 138 -9.37 -10.52 -24.68
CA HIS A 138 -9.70 -9.60 -25.76
C HIS A 138 -11.22 -9.43 -25.73
N HIS A 139 -11.70 -8.32 -25.18
CA HIS A 139 -13.10 -7.95 -25.30
C HIS A 139 -13.31 -7.43 -26.72
N SER A 140 -13.84 -8.29 -27.58
CA SER A 140 -14.28 -7.96 -28.93
C SER A 140 -15.40 -6.91 -28.84
N PHE A 141 -15.14 -5.71 -29.37
CA PHE A 141 -16.17 -4.73 -29.65
C PHE A 141 -17.17 -5.33 -30.65
N GLN A 142 -18.44 -5.42 -30.26
CA GLN A 142 -19.55 -5.53 -31.19
C GLN A 142 -20.43 -4.29 -31.03
N ASN A 143 -20.38 -3.43 -32.04
CA ASN A 143 -21.32 -2.35 -32.26
C ASN A 143 -22.72 -2.94 -32.44
N LYS A 144 -23.72 -2.34 -31.81
CA LYS A 144 -25.10 -2.36 -32.34
C LYS A 144 -25.91 -1.19 -31.78
N ASP A 145 -26.04 -0.16 -32.61
CA ASP A 145 -27.18 0.76 -32.58
C ASP A 145 -28.46 -0.01 -32.98
N PRO A 146 -29.64 0.47 -32.57
CA PRO A 146 -30.36 1.44 -33.41
C PRO A 146 -30.88 2.67 -32.67
#